data_AF-A0A165SX56-F1
#
_entry.id   AF-A0A165SX56-F1
#
_cell.length_a   1.000
_cell.length_b   1.000
_cell.length_c   1.000
_cell.angle_alpha   90.00
_cell.angle_beta   90.00
_cell.angle_gamma   90.00
#
_symmetry.space_group_name_H-M   'P 1'
#
loop_
_entity.id
_entity.type
_entity.pdbx_description
1 polymer ?
#
loop_
_entity_poly.entity_id
_entity_poly.type
_entity_poly.pdbx_seq_one_letter_code
_entity_poly.pdbx_strand_id
1 'polypeptide(L)' 'MSAEKLTYMANQIAGFFKHKPHEEAVAGIANHINDFWEPRMRLQLFDILKMGGADLNPLVVEAGPSIRRPARSP' A
#
# COMPACT_ATOMS: atom_id res chain seq x y z
N MET A 1 12.74 -7.50 -0.77
CA MET A 1 12.81 -6.31 0.11
C MET A 1 12.33 -6.71 1.49
N SER A 2 12.82 -6.08 2.56
CA SER A 2 12.31 -6.32 3.91
C SER A 2 10.92 -5.69 4.09
N ALA A 3 10.11 -6.26 4.99
CA ALA A 3 8.78 -5.74 5.31
C ALA A 3 8.84 -4.31 5.86
N GLU A 4 9.84 -3.99 6.68
CA GLU A 4 10.08 -2.64 7.22
C GLU A 4 10.31 -1.61 6.11
N LYS A 5 11.18 -1.92 5.14
CA LYS A 5 11.45 -1.01 4.01
C LYS A 5 10.21 -0.81 3.14
N LEU A 6 9.43 -1.87 2.92
CA LEU A 6 8.18 -1.78 2.15
C LEU A 6 7.13 -0.91 2.88
N THR A 7 7.01 -1.08 4.19
CA THR A 7 6.15 -0.26 5.07
C THR A 7 6.56 1.21 5.02
N TYR A 8 7.86 1.49 5.14
CA TYR A 8 8.39 2.84 5.05
C TYR A 8 8.02 3.50 3.71
N MET A 9 8.22 2.81 2.58
CA MET A 9 7.86 3.35 1.27
C MET A 9 6.35 3.59 1.13
N ALA A 10 5.51 2.69 1.63
CA ALA A 10 4.06 2.88 1.61
C ALA A 10 3.66 4.15 2.39
N ASN A 11 4.28 4.37 3.54
CA ASN A 11 4.05 5.56 4.36
C ASN A 11 4.55 6.84 3.70
N GLN A 12 5.64 6.79 2.93
CA GLN A 12 6.08 7.93 2.13
C GLN A 12 5.06 8.30 1.05
N ILE A 13 4.45 7.32 0.38
CA ILE A 13 3.38 7.55 -0.59
C ILE A 13 2.19 8.21 0.10
N ALA A 14 1.76 7.70 1.26
CA ALA A 14 0.68 8.34 2.04
C ALA A 14 1.04 9.77 2.46
N GLY A 15 2.30 10.02 2.85
CA GLY A 15 2.81 11.35 3.18
C GLY A 15 2.71 12.34 2.02
N PHE A 16 2.86 11.88 0.77
CA PHE A 16 2.65 12.70 -0.43
C PHE A 16 1.16 13.05 -0.63
N PHE A 17 0.26 12.10 -0.43
CA PHE A 17 -1.18 12.29 -0.63
C PHE A 17 -1.91 12.96 0.55
N LYS A 18 -1.28 13.13 1.72
CA LYS A 18 -1.92 13.63 2.94
C LYS A 18 -2.63 15.00 2.83
N HIS A 19 -2.26 15.81 1.84
CA HIS A 19 -2.83 17.14 1.60
C HIS A 19 -4.04 17.13 0.67
N LYS A 20 -4.36 15.98 0.07
CA LYS A 20 -5.54 15.80 -0.77
C LYS A 20 -6.78 15.53 0.09
N PRO A 21 -7.99 15.76 -0.44
CA PRO A 21 -9.21 15.23 0.14
C PRO A 21 -9.06 13.73 0.45
N HIS A 22 -9.67 13.27 1.54
CA HIS A 22 -9.45 11.93 2.06
C HIS A 22 -9.69 10.83 1.01
N GLU A 23 -10.82 10.88 0.29
CA GLU A 23 -11.14 9.92 -0.77
C GLU A 23 -10.11 9.94 -1.92
N GLU A 24 -9.68 11.14 -2.33
CA GLU A 24 -8.63 11.30 -3.34
C GLU A 24 -7.29 10.74 -2.87
N ALA A 25 -6.97 10.91 -1.58
CA ALA A 25 -5.73 10.39 -1.00
C ALA A 25 -5.71 8.86 -1.01
N VAL A 26 -6.79 8.22 -0.55
CA VAL A 26 -6.94 6.76 -0.53
C VAL A 26 -6.86 6.20 -1.95
N ALA A 27 -7.61 6.78 -2.90
CA ALA A 27 -7.58 6.36 -4.30
C ALA A 27 -6.19 6.57 -4.94
N GLY A 28 -5.55 7.71 -4.67
CA GLY A 28 -4.22 8.03 -5.18
C GLY A 28 -3.13 7.06 -4.71
N ILE A 29 -3.17 6.67 -3.43
CA ILE A 29 -2.25 5.68 -2.86
C ILE A 29 -2.42 4.32 -3.54
N ALA A 30 -3.67 3.84 -3.64
CA ALA A 30 -3.95 2.55 -4.28
C ALA A 30 -3.48 2.53 -5.75
N ASN A 31 -3.78 3.60 -6.50
CA ASN A 31 -3.36 3.73 -7.90
C ASN A 31 -1.84 3.75 -8.03
N HIS A 32 -1.13 4.54 -7.21
CA HIS A 32 0.32 4.57 -7.22
C HIS A 32 0.95 3.19 -6.96
N ILE A 33 0.43 2.46 -5.97
CA ILE A 33 0.90 1.10 -5.69
C ILE A 33 0.60 0.17 -6.86
N ASN A 34 -0.58 0.27 -7.48
CA ASN A 34 -0.97 -0.56 -8.61
C ASN A 34 -0.10 -0.33 -9.86
N ASP A 35 0.25 0.92 -10.13
CA ASP A 35 0.95 1.33 -11.35
C ASP A 35 2.47 1.13 -11.23
N PHE A 36 3.04 1.36 -10.04
CA PHE A 36 4.49 1.39 -9.88
C PHE A 36 5.07 0.20 -9.10
N TRP A 37 4.26 -0.55 -8.34
CA TRP A 37 4.80 -1.67 -7.56
C TRP A 37 4.71 -3.00 -8.31
N GLU A 38 5.84 -3.71 -8.30
CA GLU A 38 5.94 -5.06 -8.81
C GLU A 38 4.98 -6.03 -8.07
N PRO A 39 4.52 -7.11 -8.73
CA PRO A 39 3.64 -8.11 -8.13
C PRO A 39 4.12 -8.60 -6.74
N ARG A 40 5.40 -8.94 -6.61
CA ARG A 40 5.96 -9.41 -5.33
C ARG A 40 5.84 -8.40 -4.19
N MET A 41 5.96 -7.10 -4.49
CA MET A 41 5.84 -6.04 -3.48
C MET A 41 4.40 -5.89 -3.02
N ARG A 42 3.43 -5.96 -3.94
CA ARG A 42 2.01 -5.95 -3.59
C ARG A 42 1.65 -7.17 -2.74
N LEU A 43 2.15 -8.36 -3.06
CA LEU A 43 1.95 -9.56 -2.23
C LEU A 43 2.50 -9.38 -0.81
N GLN A 44 3.72 -8.87 -0.68
CA GLN A 44 4.31 -8.58 0.63
C GLN A 44 3.50 -7.53 1.41
N LEU A 45 2.95 -6.51 0.75
CA LEU A 45 2.07 -5.53 1.40
C LEU A 45 0.79 -6.18 1.93
N PHE A 46 0.19 -7.10 1.19
CA PHE A 46 -0.95 -7.87 1.68
C PHE A 46 -0.61 -8.71 2.90
N ASP A 47 0.60 -9.27 2.97
CA ASP A 47 1.03 -10.04 4.15
C ASP A 47 1.21 -9.11 5.37
N ILE A 48 1.73 -7.89 5.18
CA ILE A 48 1.82 -6.87 6.24
C ILE A 48 0.43 -6.44 6.72
N LEU A 49 -0.50 -6.19 5.79
CA LEU A 49 -1.89 -5.82 6.12
C LEU A 49 -2.59 -6.93 6.93
N LYS A 50 -2.34 -8.21 6.61
CA LYS A 50 -2.88 -9.35 7.36
C LYS A 50 -2.33 -9.47 8.78
N MET A 51 -1.09 -9.03 9.01
CA MET A 51 -0.50 -8.97 10.35
C MET A 51 -1.03 -7.80 11.19
N GLY A 52 -2.02 -7.05 10.67
CA GLY A 52 -2.67 -5.93 11.35
C GLY A 52 -2.19 -4.57 10.88
N GLY A 53 -1.14 -4.49 10.03
CA GLY A 53 -0.66 -3.24 9.45
C GLY A 53 -0.27 -2.16 10.47
N ALA A 54 0.19 -2.55 11.66
CA ALA A 54 0.38 -1.63 12.79
C ALA A 54 1.29 -0.43 12.48
N ASP A 55 2.33 -0.62 11.65
CA ASP A 55 3.27 0.43 11.26
C ASP A 55 2.89 1.14 9.95
N LEU A 56 1.77 0.76 9.32
CA LEU A 56 1.28 1.42 8.11
C LEU A 56 0.47 2.66 8.47
N ASN A 57 0.61 3.70 7.64
CA ASN A 57 -0.27 4.86 7.70
C ASN A 57 -1.72 4.42 7.49
N PRO A 58 -2.70 4.98 8.25
CA PRO A 58 -4.11 4.62 8.10
C PRO A 58 -4.62 4.70 6.65
N LEU A 59 -4.19 5.70 5.89
CA LEU A 59 -4.58 5.86 4.48
C LEU A 59 -4.09 4.69 3.60
N VAL A 60 -2.97 4.05 3.94
CA VAL A 60 -2.49 2.85 3.24
C VAL A 60 -3.35 1.64 3.58
N VAL A 61 -3.74 1.50 4.84
CA VAL A 61 -4.63 0.42 5.30
C VAL A 61 -5.98 0.53 4.60
N GLU A 62 -6.54 1.75 4.54
CA GLU A 62 -7.79 2.05 3.85
C GLU A 62 -7.69 1.89 2.33
N ALA A 63 -6.52 2.14 1.74
CA ALA A 63 -6.27 1.86 0.32
C ALA A 63 -6.15 0.37 0.00
N GLY A 64 -5.88 -0.48 1.00
CA GLY A 64 -5.63 -1.92 0.87
C GLY A 64 -6.65 -2.67 0.00
N PRO A 65 -7.97 -2.50 0.18
CA PRO A 65 -9.00 -3.14 -0.65
C PRO A 65 -8.95 -2.77 -2.14
N SER A 66 -8.44 -1.58 -2.48
CA SER A 66 -8.34 -1.07 -3.85
C SER A 66 -7.02 -1.45 -4.55
N ILE A 67 -6.09 -2.10 -3.83
CA ILE A 67 -4.84 -2.59 -4.40
C ILE A 67 -5.12 -3.91 -5.14
N ARG A 68 -4.67 -3.98 -6.39
CA ARG A 68 -4.81 -5.17 -7.24
C ARG A 68 -3.93 -6.27 -6.71
N ARG A 69 -4.53 -7.29 -6.13
CA ARG A 69 -3.83 -8.50 -5.69
C ARG A 69 -3.33 -9.28 -6.92
N PRO A 70 -2.00 -9.49 -7.05
CA PRO A 70 -1.47 -10.32 -8.12
C PRO A 70 -1.96 -11.76 -7.97
N ALA A 71 -2.17 -12.44 -9.09
CA ALA A 71 -2.30 -13.90 -9.07
C ALA A 71 -1.05 -14.47 -8.39
N ARG A 72 -1.24 -15.36 -7.42
CA ARG A 72 -0.12 -16.15 -6.89
C ARG A 72 0.37 -16.98 -8.07
N SER A 73 1.56 -16.67 -8.59
CA SER A 73 2.21 -17.59 -9.53
C SER A 73 2.30 -18.96 -8.84
N PRO A 74 1.96 -20.05 -9.56
CA PRO A 74 2.01 -21.41 -9.01
C PRO A 74 3.40 -21.80 -8.53
#